data_AF-A0A7Y3HTL2-F1
#
_entry.id   AF-A0A7Y3HTL2-F1
#
_cell.length_a   1.000
_cell.length_b   1.000
_cell.length_c   1.000
_cell.angle_alpha   90.00
_cell.angle_beta   90.00
_cell.angle_gamma   90.00
#
_symmetry.space_group_name_H-M   'P 1'
#
loop_
_entity.id
_entity.type
_entity.pdbx_description
1 polymer ?
#
loop_
_entity_poly.entity_id
_entity_poly.type
_entity_poly.pdbx_seq_one_letter_code
_entity_poly.pdbx_strand_id
1 'polypeptide(L)' 'MYFIASFIQVAEIEKKMEEAPDSAYEIGVVIGTYLPFVVLVVIAYTIYYYSKKRKDLE' A
#
# COMPACT_ATOMS: atom_id res chain seq x y z
N MET A 1 18.58 0.72 -0.30
CA MET A 1 18.30 0.83 1.15
C MET A 1 17.26 1.91 1.50
N TYR A 2 16.41 2.37 0.55
CA TYR A 2 15.34 3.35 0.81
C TYR A 2 13.93 2.73 0.82
N PHE A 3 13.78 1.51 0.29
CA PHE A 3 12.48 0.84 0.11
C PHE A 3 11.85 0.37 1.43
N ILE A 4 12.65 0.17 2.48
CA ILE A 4 12.17 -0.29 3.80
C ILE A 4 11.78 0.92 4.68
N ALA A 5 12.36 2.10 4.43
CA ALA A 5 12.08 3.30 5.22
C ALA A 5 10.64 3.82 5.03
N SER A 6 10.01 3.58 3.88
CA SER A 6 8.61 3.95 3.64
C SER A 6 7.60 3.14 4.46
N PHE A 7 8.01 1.98 5.00
CA PHE A 7 7.14 1.09 5.77
C PHE A 7 7.14 1.38 7.28
N ILE A 8 8.08 2.20 7.80
CA ILE A 8 8.30 2.38 9.24
C ILE A 8 8.43 3.87 9.59
N GLN A 9 7.48 4.71 9.19
CA GLN A 9 7.42 6.10 9.63
C GLN A 9 6.21 6.36 10.52
N VAL A 10 6.02 5.52 11.54
CA VAL A 10 4.95 5.69 12.54
C VAL A 10 5.01 7.08 13.20
N ALA A 11 6.22 7.55 13.54
CA ALA A 11 6.44 8.86 14.13
C ALA A 11 6.09 10.04 13.18
N GLU A 12 6.22 9.84 11.86
CA GLU A 12 5.86 10.88 10.88
C GLU A 12 4.36 10.87 10.56
N ILE A 13 3.73 9.69 10.61
CA ILE A 13 2.28 9.53 10.48
C ILE A 13 1.55 10.16 11.66
N GLU A 14 2.01 9.91 12.89
CA GLU A 14 1.43 10.46 14.12
C GLU A 14 1.48 11.98 14.12
N LYS A 15 2.61 12.57 13.74
CA LYS A 15 2.74 14.02 13.56
C LYS A 15 1.82 14.56 12.46
N LYS A 16 1.67 13.85 11.35
CA LYS A 16 0.74 14.23 10.27
C LYS A 16 -0.73 14.12 10.70
N MET A 17 -1.06 13.20 11.61
CA MET A 17 -2.41 13.11 12.18
C MET A 17 -2.69 14.23 13.18
N GLU A 18 -1.72 14.60 14.03
CA GLU A 18 -1.86 15.73 14.97
C GLU A 18 -1.93 17.09 14.27
N GLU A 19 -1.18 17.27 13.19
CA GLU A 19 -1.17 18.50 12.39
C GLU A 19 -2.27 18.50 11.30
N ALA A 20 -3.13 17.48 11.24
CA ALA A 20 -4.18 17.36 10.23
C ALA A 20 -5.20 18.50 10.39
N PRO A 21 -5.38 19.37 9.38
CA PRO A 21 -6.29 20.50 9.48
C PRO A 21 -7.76 20.08 9.36
N ASP A 22 -8.04 18.95 8.71
CA ASP A 22 -9.38 18.44 8.42
C ASP A 22 -9.40 16.91 8.35
N SER A 23 -10.57 16.31 8.60
CA SER A 23 -10.80 14.86 8.59
C SER A 23 -10.45 14.18 7.25
N ALA A 24 -10.52 14.90 6.14
CA ALA A 24 -10.14 14.40 4.83
C ALA A 24 -8.63 14.10 4.71
N TYR A 25 -7.78 14.86 5.40
CA TYR A 25 -6.33 14.64 5.40
C TYR A 25 -5.97 13.39 6.20
N GLU A 26 -6.61 13.18 7.35
CA GLU A 26 -6.44 11.99 8.19
C GLU A 26 -6.79 10.72 7.41
N ILE A 27 -7.90 10.73 6.67
CA ILE A 27 -8.30 9.61 5.80
C ILE A 27 -7.25 9.36 4.71
N GLY A 28 -6.68 10.41 4.13
CA GLY A 28 -5.59 10.31 3.15
C GLY A 28 -4.33 9.64 3.73
N VAL A 29 -3.96 10.00 4.96
CA VAL A 29 -2.81 9.39 5.68
C VAL A 29 -3.07 7.91 5.93
N VAL A 30 -4.24 7.55 6.44
CA VAL A 30 -4.63 6.15 6.72
C VAL A 30 -4.64 5.30 5.45
N ILE A 31 -5.27 5.81 4.38
CA ILE A 31 -5.29 5.10 3.08
C ILE A 31 -3.88 4.94 2.51
N GLY A 32 -3.04 5.99 2.63
CA GLY A 32 -1.64 5.95 2.21
C GLY A 32 -0.84 4.84 2.90
N THR A 33 -1.11 4.58 4.20
CA THR A 33 -0.47 3.49 4.96
C THR A 33 -0.87 2.11 4.47
N TYR A 34 -2.11 1.92 4.02
CA TYR A 34 -2.59 0.62 3.51
C TYR A 34 -2.28 0.38 2.03
N LEU A 35 -1.99 1.44 1.26
CA LEU A 35 -1.69 1.38 -0.16
C LEU A 35 -0.60 0.33 -0.54
N PRO A 36 0.51 0.17 0.19
CA PRO A 36 1.52 -0.84 -0.12
C PRO A 36 0.98 -2.27 -0.08
N PHE A 37 0.03 -2.57 0.81
CA PHE A 37 -0.60 -3.88 0.88
C PHE A 37 -1.49 -4.15 -0.33
N VAL A 38 -2.23 -3.13 -0.80
CA VAL A 38 -3.04 -3.22 -2.03
C VAL A 38 -2.15 -3.53 -3.23
N VAL A 39 -0.99 -2.87 -3.34
CA VAL A 39 -0.01 -3.14 -4.40
C VAL A 39 0.45 -4.60 -4.37
N LEU A 40 0.75 -5.16 -3.19
CA LEU A 40 1.11 -6.58 -3.06
C LEU A 40 0.00 -7.52 -3.52
N VAL A 41 -1.26 -7.23 -3.18
CA VAL A 41 -2.43 -8.02 -3.62
C VAL A 41 -2.57 -7.97 -5.15
N VAL A 42 -2.40 -6.81 -5.76
CA VAL A 42 -2.45 -6.65 -7.23
C VAL A 42 -1.33 -7.44 -7.90
N ILE A 43 -0.11 -7.39 -7.37
CA ILE A 43 1.02 -8.16 -7.90
C ILE A 43 0.73 -9.66 -7.79
N ALA A 44 0.28 -10.14 -6.63
CA ALA A 44 -0.08 -11.54 -6.42
C ALA A 44 -1.19 -12.01 -7.38
N TYR A 45 -2.24 -11.20 -7.55
CA TYR A 45 -3.31 -11.48 -8.50
C TYR A 45 -2.80 -11.52 -9.94
N THR A 46 -1.92 -10.60 -10.30
CA THR A 46 -1.31 -10.55 -11.65
C THR A 46 -0.50 -11.82 -11.91
N ILE A 47 0.34 -12.23 -10.96
CA ILE A 47 1.12 -13.48 -11.05
C ILE A 47 0.18 -14.69 -11.18
N TYR A 48 -0.87 -14.77 -10.36
CA TYR A 48 -1.89 -15.83 -10.46
C TYR A 48 -2.56 -15.86 -11.83
N TYR A 49 -2.99 -14.70 -12.33
CA TYR A 49 -3.67 -14.57 -13.61
C TYR A 49 -2.79 -15.04 -14.77
N TYR A 50 -1.54 -14.59 -14.84
CA TYR A 50 -0.60 -15.04 -15.88
C TYR A 50 -0.24 -16.52 -15.75
N SER A 51 -0.10 -17.03 -14.53
CA SER A 51 0.20 -18.45 -14.29
C SER A 51 -0.97 -19.35 -14.67
N LYS A 52 -2.20 -18.93 -14.36
CA LYS A 52 -3.42 -19.64 -14.75
C LYS A 52 -3.62 -19.64 -16.26
N LYS A 53 -3.43 -18.49 -16.92
CA LYS A 53 -3.55 -18.37 -18.37
C LYS A 53 -2.56 -19.26 -19.15
N ARG A 54 -1.42 -19.65 -18.54
CA ARG A 54 -0.49 -20.62 -19.13
C ARG A 54 -0.92 -22.08 -18.98
N LYS A 55 -1.68 -22.42 -17.94
CA LYS A 55 -2.25 -23.77 -17.76
C LYS A 55 -3.45 -24.04 -18.66
N ASP A 56 -4.17 -22.99 -19.04
CA ASP A 56 -5.33 -23.10 -19.95
C ASP A 56 -4.90 -23.16 -21.45
N LEU A 57 -3.60 -23.04 -21.75
CA LEU A 57 -3.01 -23.10 -23.09
C LEU A 57 -2.29 -24.43 -23.40
N GLU A 58 -2.21 -25.34 -22.42
CA GLU A 58 -1.79 -26.75 -22.58
C GLU A 58 -3.00 -27.66 -22.74
#